data_AF-A0A0D0M187-F1
#
_entry.id   AF-A0A0D0M187-F1
#
_cell.length_a   1.000
_cell.length_b   1.000
_cell.length_c   1.000
_cell.angle_alpha   90.00
_cell.angle_beta   90.00
_cell.angle_gamma   90.00
#
_symmetry.space_group_name_H-M   'P 1'
#
loop_
_entity.id
_entity.type
_entity.pdbx_description
1 polymer ?
#
loop_
_entity_poly.entity_id
_entity_poly.type
_entity_poly.pdbx_seq_one_letter_code
_entity_poly.pdbx_strand_id
1 'polypeptide(L)'
;MDTATARFYQDNAKDIAGQYESVESPVAKYFPLAFVAGGRVLDIGAGSGRDLAHLLRSGYDAYGIEPTDGLRTAALSAHPELLERLQAASLPAPGLPFGGGFDGILCSAVLMHVPDHELFDAALAMRALLKPRGRILLSLPLSRGEGLVEQRDASGRLFEGYTAEEIQLLFVRLGFQCVGRWNSDDALARTGTTWYTLLLELQSTGSLRSIDQIEGVLNRDRKVATYKLALFRALADLAMHESKVAVWHADGTVGVPLMRIAEKWLMYYWPIFAASRFIPQSQSEGAGDAKPVKFRAALTALMQPYREQGAHGGLGAWHLDWQSGRLSPGVQTQLKSALRTIAETIRLGPVAFSGGALDTGTVFEFDRRTGLVILPAGIWSELSLLGHWIADAVVLRWAALSERFGYRQAVTSGDVLPLLLARPDPERATMLARQAYERAGITRCTWSGRPLKQRFVVDHAIPFALWASNDLWNLLQADHQVNANKSDKLPSAQLLSARRLAVMEDWAVLRAAHPVLFDRQATQLLGSPPADSAGWADAMFGRFREAVELTALQRGVERWSI
;
A
#
# COMPACT_ATOMS: atom_id res chain seq x y z
N MET A 1 -23.79 24.84 11.49
CA MET A 1 -23.57 25.14 12.92
C MET A 1 -24.90 24.91 13.60
N ASP A 2 -24.88 24.28 14.78
CA ASP A 2 -26.07 24.08 15.59
C ASP A 2 -26.81 25.42 15.90
N THR A 3 -28.14 25.43 15.75
CA THR A 3 -28.93 26.67 15.83
C THR A 3 -28.90 27.32 17.22
N ALA A 4 -28.96 26.52 18.30
CA ALA A 4 -28.90 27.05 19.66
C ALA A 4 -27.53 27.65 19.98
N THR A 5 -26.46 27.00 19.50
CA THR A 5 -25.09 27.50 19.60
C THR A 5 -24.92 28.82 18.85
N ALA A 6 -25.42 28.91 17.61
CA ALA A 6 -25.37 30.14 16.83
C ALA A 6 -26.09 31.30 17.53
N ARG A 7 -27.26 31.02 18.13
CA ARG A 7 -28.01 32.02 18.91
C ARG A 7 -27.23 32.51 20.14
N PHE A 8 -26.58 31.61 20.87
CA PHE A 8 -25.73 32.01 22.00
C PHE A 8 -24.64 33.00 21.55
N TYR A 9 -23.91 32.69 20.48
CA TYR A 9 -22.84 33.56 19.98
C TYR A 9 -23.36 34.88 19.43
N GLN A 10 -24.54 34.89 18.80
CA GLN A 10 -25.22 36.11 18.37
C GLN A 10 -25.58 37.01 19.55
N ASP A 11 -26.20 36.44 20.59
CA ASP A 11 -26.74 37.19 21.74
C ASP A 11 -25.62 37.68 22.67
N ASN A 12 -24.48 37.00 22.71
CA ASN A 12 -23.34 37.30 23.60
C ASN A 12 -22.11 37.83 22.84
N ALA A 13 -22.28 38.27 21.59
CA ALA A 13 -21.17 38.57 20.68
C ALA A 13 -20.13 39.55 21.24
N LYS A 14 -20.58 40.63 21.89
CA LYS A 14 -19.68 41.66 22.42
C LYS A 14 -18.78 41.13 23.54
N ASP A 15 -19.35 40.37 24.47
CA ASP A 15 -18.61 39.83 25.62
C ASP A 15 -17.67 38.71 25.18
N ILE A 16 -18.13 37.84 24.28
CA ILE A 16 -17.31 36.77 23.69
C ILE A 16 -16.14 37.37 22.89
N ALA A 17 -16.40 38.38 22.05
CA ALA A 17 -15.34 39.05 21.30
C ALA A 17 -14.31 39.69 22.24
N GLY A 18 -14.76 40.36 23.31
CA GLY A 18 -13.88 40.93 24.33
C GLY A 18 -12.99 39.88 25.01
N GLN A 19 -13.53 38.71 25.36
CA GLN A 19 -12.76 37.61 25.93
C GLN A 19 -11.71 37.08 24.95
N TYR A 20 -12.06 36.92 23.68
CA TYR A 20 -11.14 36.42 22.66
C TYR A 20 -9.99 37.41 22.41
N GLU A 21 -10.29 38.70 22.30
CA GLU A 21 -9.27 39.75 22.12
C GLU A 21 -8.38 39.93 23.37
N SER A 22 -8.81 39.51 24.57
CA SER A 22 -8.02 39.63 25.79
C SER A 22 -6.85 38.65 25.92
N VAL A 23 -6.77 37.65 25.04
CA VAL A 23 -5.70 36.65 25.04
C VAL A 23 -5.09 36.50 23.66
N GLU A 24 -3.79 36.21 23.61
CA GLU A 24 -3.14 35.84 22.36
C GLU A 24 -3.72 34.54 21.79
N SER A 25 -3.69 34.43 20.47
CA SER A 25 -4.15 33.22 19.78
C SER A 25 -3.26 32.02 20.15
N PRO A 26 -3.82 30.94 20.72
CA PRO A 26 -3.03 29.76 21.10
C PRO A 26 -2.44 29.03 19.88
N VAL A 27 -3.02 29.25 18.70
CA VAL A 27 -2.64 28.58 17.44
C VAL A 27 -1.76 29.45 16.53
N ALA A 28 -1.63 30.77 16.79
CA ALA A 28 -0.87 31.68 15.93
C ALA A 28 0.59 31.28 15.74
N LYS A 29 1.23 30.72 16.77
CA LYS A 29 2.60 30.19 16.71
C LYS A 29 2.80 29.11 15.63
N TYR A 30 1.73 28.45 15.18
CA TYR A 30 1.78 27.44 14.14
C TYR A 30 1.56 28.00 12.74
N PHE A 31 1.14 29.25 12.55
CA PHE A 31 0.85 29.79 11.21
C PHE A 31 2.04 29.69 10.24
N PRO A 32 3.29 30.05 10.63
CA PRO A 32 4.45 29.92 9.73
C PRO A 32 4.77 28.47 9.34
N LEU A 33 4.39 27.50 10.18
CA LEU A 33 4.50 26.07 9.88
C LEU A 33 3.33 25.59 9.02
N ALA A 34 2.13 26.11 9.28
CA ALA A 34 0.89 25.67 8.67
C ALA A 34 0.70 26.19 7.25
N PHE A 35 1.11 27.43 6.97
CA PHE A 35 0.77 28.12 5.73
C PHE A 35 2.01 28.65 5.02
N VAL A 36 2.00 28.58 3.69
CA VAL A 36 3.08 29.14 2.86
C VAL A 36 3.04 30.67 2.97
N ALA A 37 4.20 31.31 3.05
CA ALA A 37 4.31 32.77 3.11
C ALA A 37 3.57 33.43 1.91
N GLY A 38 2.76 34.45 2.19
CA GLY A 38 1.90 35.09 1.17
C GLY A 38 0.74 34.21 0.67
N GLY A 39 0.58 33.01 1.21
CA GLY A 39 -0.47 32.06 0.83
C GLY A 39 -1.86 32.58 1.16
N ARG A 40 -2.85 32.11 0.40
CA ARG A 40 -4.24 32.48 0.58
C ARG A 40 -4.89 31.61 1.65
N VAL A 41 -5.36 32.21 2.74
CA VAL A 41 -5.84 31.47 3.93
C VAL A 41 -7.29 31.81 4.22
N LEU A 42 -8.10 30.80 4.54
CA LEU A 42 -9.48 30.98 5.01
C LEU A 42 -9.60 30.65 6.50
N ASP A 43 -10.04 31.60 7.32
CA ASP A 43 -10.42 31.40 8.72
C ASP A 43 -11.92 31.06 8.83
N ILE A 44 -12.22 29.81 9.17
CA ILE A 44 -13.59 29.31 9.30
C ILE A 44 -14.02 29.45 10.75
N GLY A 45 -15.05 30.26 11.00
CA GLY A 45 -15.47 30.64 12.35
C GLY A 45 -14.60 31.74 12.94
N ALA A 46 -14.41 32.82 12.16
CA ALA A 46 -13.45 33.88 12.47
C ALA A 46 -13.73 34.62 13.79
N GLY A 47 -14.92 34.48 14.39
CA GLY A 47 -15.23 35.00 15.72
C GLY A 47 -15.02 36.51 15.84
N SER A 48 -14.14 36.94 16.75
CA SER A 48 -13.79 38.36 16.93
C SER A 48 -12.87 38.93 15.83
N GLY A 49 -12.44 38.12 14.87
CA GLY A 49 -11.48 38.51 13.84
C GLY A 49 -10.02 38.50 14.32
N ARG A 50 -9.74 38.14 15.58
CA ARG A 50 -8.37 38.13 16.15
C ARG A 50 -7.37 37.35 15.30
N ASP A 51 -7.72 36.10 14.99
CA ASP A 51 -6.82 35.17 14.29
C ASP A 51 -6.67 35.59 12.82
N LEU A 52 -7.78 35.97 12.18
CA LEU A 52 -7.79 36.55 10.82
C LEU A 52 -6.93 37.81 10.70
N ALA A 53 -7.04 38.76 11.62
CA ALA A 53 -6.25 39.98 11.61
C ALA A 53 -4.76 39.70 11.88
N HIS A 54 -4.45 38.71 12.73
CA HIS A 54 -3.08 38.25 12.93
C HIS A 54 -2.48 37.61 11.67
N LEU A 55 -3.27 36.82 10.91
CA LEU A 55 -2.84 36.27 9.62
C LEU A 55 -2.52 37.40 8.62
N LEU A 56 -3.36 38.44 8.51
CA LEU A 56 -3.09 39.58 7.64
C LEU A 56 -1.81 40.33 8.03
N ARG A 57 -1.62 40.62 9.33
CA ARG A 57 -0.39 41.27 9.83
C ARG A 57 0.87 40.42 9.61
N SER A 58 0.71 39.10 9.55
CA SER A 58 1.80 38.15 9.26
C SER A 58 2.10 38.00 7.75
N GLY A 59 1.40 38.73 6.89
CA GLY A 59 1.67 38.78 5.44
C GLY A 59 0.94 37.70 4.62
N TYR A 60 -0.08 37.03 5.16
CA TYR A 60 -0.93 36.12 4.40
C TYR A 60 -2.05 36.87 3.68
N ASP A 61 -2.50 36.35 2.53
CA ASP A 61 -3.73 36.84 1.87
C ASP A 61 -4.96 36.17 2.52
N ALA A 62 -5.32 36.66 3.70
CA ALA A 62 -6.30 36.01 4.57
C ALA A 62 -7.72 36.53 4.38
N TYR A 63 -8.68 35.62 4.51
CA TYR A 63 -10.12 35.81 4.43
C TYR A 63 -10.79 35.03 5.55
N GLY A 64 -12.01 35.38 5.95
CA GLY A 64 -12.75 34.64 6.98
C GLY A 64 -14.24 34.52 6.70
N ILE A 65 -14.84 33.49 7.31
CA ILE A 65 -16.29 33.31 7.37
C ILE A 65 -16.74 33.20 8.82
N GLU A 66 -17.84 33.88 9.16
CA GLU A 66 -18.42 33.85 10.50
C GLU A 66 -19.96 33.90 10.38
N PRO A 67 -20.70 32.89 10.87
CA PRO A 67 -22.14 32.80 10.67
C PRO A 67 -22.93 33.87 11.41
N THR A 68 -22.46 34.35 12.57
CA THR A 68 -23.25 35.27 13.40
C THR A 68 -23.00 36.73 13.05
N ASP A 69 -24.06 37.49 12.82
CA ASP A 69 -23.98 38.92 12.49
C ASP A 69 -23.33 39.70 13.63
N GLY A 70 -23.66 39.34 14.88
CA GLY A 70 -23.13 39.97 16.07
C GLY A 70 -21.61 39.88 16.16
N LEU A 71 -21.02 38.69 15.94
CA LEU A 71 -19.57 38.53 15.97
C LEU A 71 -18.91 39.20 14.76
N ARG A 72 -19.53 39.16 13.57
CA ARG A 72 -18.99 39.92 12.43
C ARG A 72 -18.94 41.42 12.68
N THR A 73 -19.99 42.01 13.28
CA THR A 73 -19.97 43.43 13.65
C THR A 73 -18.91 43.74 14.70
N ALA A 74 -18.75 42.88 15.71
CA ALA A 74 -17.70 43.02 16.72
C ALA A 74 -16.30 42.93 16.08
N ALA A 75 -16.09 41.98 15.17
CA ALA A 75 -14.84 41.80 14.45
C ALA A 75 -14.47 43.01 13.59
N LEU A 76 -15.42 43.55 12.82
CA LEU A 76 -15.20 44.75 12.00
C LEU A 76 -14.98 46.02 12.84
N SER A 77 -15.51 46.05 14.06
CA SER A 77 -15.26 47.15 14.99
C SER A 77 -13.85 47.09 15.59
N ALA A 78 -13.37 45.88 15.90
CA ALA A 78 -12.03 45.67 16.45
C ALA A 78 -10.92 45.75 15.38
N HIS A 79 -11.19 45.26 14.17
CA HIS A 79 -10.25 45.16 13.05
C HIS A 79 -10.91 45.66 11.76
N PRO A 80 -10.99 46.99 11.52
CA PRO A 80 -11.64 47.58 10.35
C PRO A 80 -11.05 47.14 9.01
N GLU A 81 -9.80 46.67 8.98
CA GLU A 81 -9.12 46.10 7.80
C GLU A 81 -9.80 44.83 7.25
N LEU A 82 -10.75 44.24 7.99
CA LEU A 82 -11.45 43.01 7.63
C LEU A 82 -12.70 43.23 6.74
N LEU A 83 -13.10 44.49 6.45
CA LEU A 83 -14.37 44.84 5.81
C LEU A 83 -14.69 44.08 4.52
N GLU A 84 -13.69 43.85 3.66
CA GLU A 84 -13.85 43.12 2.39
C GLU A 84 -13.34 41.67 2.46
N ARG A 85 -12.96 41.23 3.66
CA ARG A 85 -12.30 39.94 3.91
C ARG A 85 -13.11 39.02 4.81
N LEU A 86 -14.24 39.47 5.34
CA LEU A 86 -15.11 38.71 6.23
C LEU A 86 -16.54 38.60 5.66
N GLN A 87 -17.10 37.39 5.60
CA GLN A 87 -18.46 37.16 5.10
C GLN A 87 -19.29 36.20 5.95
N ALA A 88 -20.60 36.18 5.72
CA ALA A 88 -21.52 35.24 6.35
C ALA A 88 -21.47 33.87 5.64
N ALA A 89 -20.99 32.84 6.32
CA ALA A 89 -21.14 31.44 5.92
C ALA A 89 -20.93 30.52 7.14
N SER A 90 -21.33 29.25 7.03
CA SER A 90 -21.22 28.28 8.11
C SER A 90 -20.88 26.89 7.58
N LEU A 91 -20.16 26.09 8.37
CA LEU A 91 -20.12 24.64 8.19
C LEU A 91 -21.49 24.04 8.57
N PRO A 92 -21.91 22.89 7.99
CA PRO A 92 -21.17 22.04 7.06
C PRO A 92 -21.17 22.51 5.60
N ALA A 93 -21.99 23.49 5.23
CA ALA A 93 -22.20 23.90 3.85
C ALA A 93 -21.89 25.38 3.59
N PRO A 94 -20.60 25.80 3.60
CA PRO A 94 -20.21 27.20 3.45
C PRO A 94 -20.35 27.73 2.01
N GLY A 95 -20.64 26.88 1.02
CA GLY A 95 -20.60 27.23 -0.40
C GLY A 95 -19.17 27.41 -0.91
N LEU A 96 -18.94 28.41 -1.76
CA LEU A 96 -17.62 28.79 -2.30
C LEU A 96 -17.24 30.22 -1.86
N PRO A 97 -17.02 30.45 -0.56
CA PRO A 97 -16.63 31.76 -0.04
C PRO A 97 -15.40 32.28 -0.78
N PHE A 98 -15.51 33.50 -1.32
CA PHE A 98 -14.44 34.15 -2.09
C PHE A 98 -13.92 33.30 -3.27
N GLY A 99 -14.74 32.40 -3.82
CA GLY A 99 -14.39 31.55 -4.97
C GLY A 99 -13.59 30.28 -4.63
N GLY A 100 -13.35 29.96 -3.35
CA GLY A 100 -12.56 28.78 -2.96
C GLY A 100 -11.09 28.86 -3.40
N GLY A 101 -10.37 27.74 -3.42
CA GLY A 101 -8.98 27.68 -3.87
C GLY A 101 -7.99 28.32 -2.89
N PHE A 102 -8.04 27.91 -1.62
CA PHE A 102 -7.15 28.37 -0.57
C PHE A 102 -5.90 27.49 -0.45
N ASP A 103 -4.77 28.10 -0.10
CA ASP A 103 -3.52 27.40 0.26
C ASP A 103 -3.59 26.89 1.70
N GLY A 104 -4.42 27.53 2.55
CA GLY A 104 -4.61 27.15 3.94
C GLY A 104 -6.04 27.38 4.45
N ILE A 105 -6.46 26.58 5.42
CA ILE A 105 -7.66 26.80 6.23
C ILE A 105 -7.25 26.82 7.70
N LEU A 106 -7.71 27.83 8.43
CA LEU A 106 -7.74 27.85 9.89
C LEU A 106 -9.15 27.47 10.34
N CYS A 107 -9.27 26.54 11.29
CA CYS A 107 -10.54 26.15 11.89
C CYS A 107 -10.34 25.95 13.40
N SER A 108 -10.24 27.06 14.12
CA SER A 108 -9.87 27.09 15.54
C SER A 108 -11.11 27.08 16.43
N ALA A 109 -11.27 26.07 17.30
CA ALA A 109 -12.38 25.96 18.25
C ALA A 109 -13.79 25.98 17.61
N VAL A 110 -13.96 25.35 16.44
CA VAL A 110 -15.20 25.44 15.66
C VAL A 110 -15.91 24.09 15.49
N LEU A 111 -15.20 23.01 15.14
CA LEU A 111 -15.85 21.73 14.80
C LEU A 111 -16.62 21.08 15.97
N MET A 112 -16.29 21.43 17.22
CA MET A 112 -17.05 21.02 18.41
C MET A 112 -18.50 21.53 18.42
N HIS A 113 -18.83 22.53 17.59
CA HIS A 113 -20.15 23.12 17.44
C HIS A 113 -20.93 22.60 16.22
N VAL A 114 -20.36 21.64 15.49
CA VAL A 114 -20.99 20.96 14.36
C VAL A 114 -21.58 19.63 14.87
N PRO A 115 -22.90 19.39 14.68
CA PRO A 115 -23.51 18.11 15.03
C PRO A 115 -22.77 16.93 14.42
N ASP A 116 -22.63 15.82 15.16
CA ASP A 116 -21.91 14.62 14.70
C ASP A 116 -22.31 14.14 13.28
N HIS A 117 -23.61 14.10 13.00
CA HIS A 117 -24.12 13.69 11.69
C HIS A 117 -23.77 14.63 10.53
N GLU A 118 -23.32 15.86 10.81
CA GLU A 118 -22.88 16.86 9.82
C GLU A 118 -21.35 16.98 9.74
N LEU A 119 -20.60 16.36 10.65
CA LEU A 119 -19.14 16.52 10.75
C LEU A 119 -18.43 16.08 9.46
N PHE A 120 -18.89 14.98 8.85
CA PHE A 120 -18.32 14.50 7.59
C PHE A 120 -18.51 15.50 6.45
N ASP A 121 -19.70 16.08 6.32
CA ASP A 121 -20.00 17.08 5.29
C ASP A 121 -19.19 18.36 5.51
N ALA A 122 -19.00 18.77 6.77
CA ALA A 122 -18.11 19.88 7.11
C ALA A 122 -16.65 19.62 6.67
N ALA A 123 -16.14 18.41 6.93
CA ALA A 123 -14.80 18.01 6.52
C ALA A 123 -14.66 17.95 4.98
N LEU A 124 -15.68 17.45 4.29
CA LEU A 124 -15.72 17.42 2.83
C LEU A 124 -15.76 18.82 2.21
N ALA A 125 -16.52 19.76 2.80
CA ALA A 125 -16.56 21.14 2.37
C ALA A 125 -15.20 21.84 2.55
N MET A 126 -14.54 21.66 3.69
CA MET A 126 -13.18 22.19 3.90
C MET A 126 -12.18 21.65 2.87
N ARG A 127 -12.26 20.35 2.53
CA ARG A 127 -11.45 19.77 1.44
C ARG A 127 -11.71 20.45 0.11
N ALA A 128 -12.97 20.71 -0.26
CA ALA A 128 -13.34 21.31 -1.55
C ALA A 128 -12.86 22.76 -1.69
N LEU A 129 -12.62 23.46 -0.58
CA LEU A 129 -12.13 24.83 -0.57
C LEU A 129 -10.60 24.93 -0.76
N LEU A 130 -9.85 23.85 -0.57
CA LEU A 130 -8.40 23.84 -0.68
C LEU A 130 -7.90 23.60 -2.11
N LYS A 131 -6.75 24.19 -2.42
CA LYS A 131 -5.89 23.76 -3.53
C LYS A 131 -5.24 22.39 -3.22
N PRO A 132 -4.73 21.66 -4.23
CA PRO A 132 -3.81 20.55 -3.99
C PRO A 132 -2.67 20.98 -3.07
N ARG A 133 -2.30 20.12 -2.10
CA ARG A 133 -1.29 20.39 -1.07
C ARG A 133 -1.65 21.50 -0.07
N GLY A 134 -2.88 22.01 -0.12
CA GLY A 134 -3.39 22.95 0.87
C GLY A 134 -3.48 22.32 2.26
N ARG A 135 -3.36 23.14 3.30
CA ARG A 135 -3.28 22.67 4.69
C ARG A 135 -4.45 23.16 5.54
N ILE A 136 -4.86 22.35 6.51
CA ILE A 136 -5.82 22.71 7.55
C ILE A 136 -5.10 22.73 8.88
N LEU A 137 -5.15 23.86 9.58
CA LEU A 137 -4.80 23.96 10.99
C LEU A 137 -6.11 24.04 11.78
N LEU A 138 -6.39 23.01 12.58
CA LEU A 138 -7.61 22.95 13.39
C LEU A 138 -7.30 22.72 14.86
N SER A 139 -8.15 23.23 15.75
CA SER A 139 -8.02 23.03 17.20
C SER A 139 -9.35 22.65 17.84
N LEU A 140 -9.29 21.73 18.80
CA LEU A 140 -10.44 21.21 19.53
C LEU A 140 -10.07 20.92 21.00
N PRO A 141 -11.05 20.93 21.92
CA PRO A 141 -10.80 20.56 23.30
C PRO A 141 -10.36 19.09 23.39
N LEU A 142 -9.23 18.85 24.04
CA LEU A 142 -8.80 17.51 24.46
C LEU A 142 -9.56 17.07 25.72
N SER A 143 -9.79 18.00 26.63
CA SER A 143 -10.61 17.81 27.81
C SER A 143 -11.44 19.06 28.05
N ARG A 144 -12.60 18.90 28.69
CA ARG A 144 -13.38 20.00 29.24
C ARG A 144 -13.66 19.70 30.70
N GLY A 145 -13.45 20.69 31.56
CA GLY A 145 -13.75 20.56 32.99
C GLY A 145 -15.21 20.77 33.36
N GLU A 146 -16.05 21.18 32.40
CA GLU A 146 -17.48 21.41 32.59
C GLU A 146 -18.27 20.12 32.37
N GLY A 147 -19.26 19.85 33.24
CA GLY A 147 -20.20 18.76 33.04
C GLY A 147 -21.15 19.08 31.89
N LEU A 148 -21.03 18.36 30.78
CA LEU A 148 -21.96 18.44 29.65
C LEU A 148 -23.19 17.56 29.93
N VAL A 149 -24.38 18.07 29.66
CA VAL A 149 -25.62 17.29 29.64
C VAL A 149 -26.07 17.21 28.18
N GLU A 150 -26.19 15.99 27.65
CA GLU A 150 -26.53 15.77 26.22
C GLU A 150 -25.63 16.62 25.29
N GLN A 151 -24.31 16.54 25.53
CA GLN A 151 -23.29 17.27 24.75
C GLN A 151 -23.44 18.79 24.78
N ARG A 152 -24.22 19.37 25.70
CA ARG A 152 -24.39 20.82 25.83
C ARG A 152 -23.86 21.36 27.16
N ASP A 153 -23.31 22.56 27.11
CA ASP A 153 -22.96 23.31 28.32
C ASP A 153 -24.19 23.95 28.98
N ALA A 154 -24.00 24.57 30.14
CA ALA A 154 -25.08 25.23 30.88
C ALA A 154 -25.74 26.40 30.11
N SER A 155 -25.07 26.92 29.08
CA SER A 155 -25.56 27.99 28.20
C SER A 155 -26.23 27.45 26.94
N GLY A 156 -26.35 26.12 26.80
CA GLY A 156 -27.01 25.45 25.69
C GLY A 156 -26.16 25.32 24.43
N ARG A 157 -24.86 25.66 24.46
CA ARG A 157 -23.95 25.44 23.33
C ARG A 157 -23.61 23.96 23.19
N LEU A 158 -23.63 23.48 21.95
CA LEU A 158 -23.18 22.13 21.60
C LEU A 158 -21.65 22.03 21.74
N PHE A 159 -21.16 20.96 22.35
CA PHE A 159 -19.75 20.60 22.42
C PHE A 159 -19.59 19.10 22.20
N GLU A 160 -19.31 18.73 20.97
CA GLU A 160 -18.98 17.36 20.61
C GLU A 160 -17.56 17.00 21.08
N GLY A 161 -17.43 15.84 21.71
CA GLY A 161 -16.22 15.37 22.38
C GLY A 161 -15.29 14.56 21.49
N TYR A 162 -14.88 15.11 20.34
CA TYR A 162 -14.02 14.37 19.41
C TYR A 162 -12.58 14.25 19.89
N THR A 163 -12.06 13.03 19.87
CA THR A 163 -10.62 12.77 20.07
C THR A 163 -9.81 13.21 18.86
N ALA A 164 -8.53 13.47 19.06
CA ALA A 164 -7.62 13.81 17.97
C ALA A 164 -7.51 12.68 16.94
N GLU A 165 -7.56 11.43 17.40
CA GLU A 165 -7.52 10.22 16.57
C GLU A 165 -8.73 10.11 15.64
N GLU A 166 -9.94 10.41 16.14
CA GLU A 166 -11.17 10.40 15.33
C GLU A 166 -11.14 11.45 14.23
N ILE A 167 -10.74 12.69 14.57
CA ILE A 167 -10.62 13.78 13.59
C ILE A 167 -9.51 13.48 12.60
N GLN A 168 -8.36 12.98 13.05
CA GLN A 168 -7.28 12.58 12.15
C GLN A 168 -7.76 11.50 11.18
N LEU A 169 -8.46 10.46 11.64
CA LEU A 169 -8.98 9.41 10.77
C LEU A 169 -9.99 9.95 9.76
N LEU A 170 -10.90 10.84 10.17
CA LEU A 170 -11.87 11.48 9.28
C LEU A 170 -11.18 12.17 8.11
N PHE A 171 -10.19 13.03 8.38
CA PHE A 171 -9.47 13.74 7.32
C PHE A 171 -8.54 12.81 6.51
N VAL A 172 -7.92 11.80 7.12
CA VAL A 172 -7.13 10.81 6.38
C VAL A 172 -7.97 10.05 5.35
N ARG A 173 -9.23 9.72 5.68
CA ARG A 173 -10.18 9.11 4.73
C ARG A 173 -10.55 10.04 3.58
N LEU A 174 -10.44 11.35 3.78
CA LEU A 174 -10.66 12.39 2.77
C LEU A 174 -9.39 12.75 1.97
N GLY A 175 -8.29 12.02 2.17
CA GLY A 175 -7.04 12.20 1.43
C GLY A 175 -6.05 13.16 2.08
N PHE A 176 -6.21 13.49 3.36
CA PHE A 176 -5.22 14.25 4.10
C PHE A 176 -4.16 13.34 4.74
N GLN A 177 -3.02 13.93 5.07
CA GLN A 177 -2.03 13.37 5.98
C GLN A 177 -1.90 14.30 7.19
N CYS A 178 -1.80 13.72 8.39
CA CYS A 178 -1.41 14.47 9.58
C CYS A 178 0.10 14.74 9.56
N VAL A 179 0.47 16.01 9.50
CA VAL A 179 1.88 16.46 9.46
C VAL A 179 2.28 17.19 10.75
N GLY A 180 1.34 17.42 11.67
CA GLY A 180 1.62 17.96 12.99
C GLY A 180 0.49 17.75 13.98
N ARG A 181 0.85 17.51 15.25
CA ARG A 181 -0.08 17.37 16.37
C ARG A 181 0.56 17.93 17.63
N TRP A 182 -0.19 18.75 18.35
CA TRP A 182 0.26 19.36 19.60
C TRP A 182 -0.88 19.41 20.60
N ASN A 183 -0.55 19.31 21.88
CA ASN A 183 -1.48 19.60 22.97
C ASN A 183 -1.07 20.93 23.61
N SER A 184 -2.04 21.65 24.16
CA SER A 184 -1.80 22.89 24.89
C SER A 184 -2.78 23.07 26.03
N ASP A 185 -2.37 23.85 27.02
CA ASP A 185 -3.26 24.36 28.04
C ASP A 185 -4.29 25.33 27.45
N ASP A 186 -5.36 25.59 28.20
CA ASP A 186 -6.37 26.57 27.82
C ASP A 186 -5.86 28.00 28.01
N ALA A 187 -5.85 28.80 26.94
CA ALA A 187 -5.40 30.20 26.99
C ALA A 187 -6.28 31.10 27.89
N LEU A 188 -7.54 30.71 28.09
CA LEU A 188 -8.47 31.38 29.01
C LEU A 188 -8.40 30.81 30.44
N ALA A 189 -7.49 29.88 30.70
CA ALA A 189 -7.26 29.25 32.01
C ALA A 189 -8.52 28.64 32.66
N ARG A 190 -9.46 28.13 31.86
CA ARG A 190 -10.67 27.44 32.35
C ARG A 190 -10.29 26.11 32.99
N THR A 191 -10.77 25.88 34.22
CA THR A 191 -10.47 24.68 34.99
C THR A 191 -10.82 23.41 34.21
N GLY A 192 -9.91 22.43 34.19
CA GLY A 192 -10.10 21.12 33.55
C GLY A 192 -10.16 21.13 32.02
N THR A 193 -9.91 22.28 31.38
CA THR A 193 -9.94 22.42 29.91
C THR A 193 -8.53 22.37 29.34
N THR A 194 -8.32 21.49 28.37
CA THR A 194 -7.07 21.39 27.59
C THR A 194 -7.42 21.22 26.11
N TRP A 195 -6.45 21.46 25.23
CA TRP A 195 -6.68 21.51 23.79
C TRP A 195 -5.69 20.61 23.05
N TYR A 196 -6.11 20.17 21.86
CA TYR A 196 -5.21 19.65 20.85
C TYR A 196 -5.34 20.47 19.56
N THR A 197 -4.25 20.54 18.81
CA THR A 197 -4.16 21.17 17.49
C THR A 197 -3.64 20.16 16.50
N LEU A 198 -4.29 20.04 15.34
CA LEU A 198 -3.85 19.21 14.22
C LEU A 198 -3.48 20.08 13.03
N LEU A 199 -2.37 19.73 12.37
CA LEU A 199 -2.00 20.24 11.06
C LEU A 199 -2.12 19.10 10.04
N LEU A 200 -3.02 19.28 9.09
CA LEU A 200 -3.39 18.29 8.09
C LEU A 200 -3.06 18.82 6.69
N GLU A 201 -2.33 18.07 5.88
CA GLU A 201 -2.01 18.42 4.49
C GLU A 201 -2.82 17.56 3.52
N LEU A 202 -3.54 18.20 2.59
CA LEU A 202 -4.26 17.51 1.53
C LEU A 202 -3.24 16.91 0.55
N GLN A 203 -3.16 15.59 0.49
CA GLN A 203 -2.40 14.92 -0.57
C GLN A 203 -3.01 15.30 -1.92
N SER A 204 -2.19 15.47 -2.98
CA SER A 204 -2.58 16.16 -4.21
C SER A 204 -4.00 15.78 -4.69
N THR A 205 -4.82 16.79 -4.96
CA THR A 205 -6.27 16.68 -5.26
C THR A 205 -6.60 15.78 -6.45
N GLY A 206 -5.62 15.45 -7.29
CA GLY A 206 -5.74 14.58 -8.46
C GLY A 206 -5.19 13.17 -8.28
N SER A 207 -4.80 12.74 -7.07
CA SER A 207 -4.33 11.38 -6.82
C SER A 207 -5.21 10.76 -5.73
N LEU A 208 -6.16 9.90 -6.14
CA LEU A 208 -6.72 8.87 -5.26
C LEU A 208 -5.60 8.29 -4.38
N ARG A 209 -5.86 7.91 -3.13
CA ARG A 209 -4.83 7.20 -2.33
C ARG A 209 -4.35 6.02 -3.15
N SER A 210 -3.09 5.63 -3.01
CA SER A 210 -2.51 4.59 -3.86
C SER A 210 -3.34 3.30 -3.82
N ILE A 211 -3.91 2.94 -2.67
CA ILE A 211 -4.84 1.82 -2.55
C ILE A 211 -6.14 2.01 -3.33
N ASP A 212 -6.71 3.22 -3.32
CA ASP A 212 -7.94 3.54 -4.06
C ASP A 212 -7.68 3.56 -5.59
N GLN A 213 -6.47 3.90 -6.03
CA GLN A 213 -6.06 3.75 -7.44
C GLN A 213 -5.99 2.30 -7.86
N ILE A 214 -5.34 1.46 -7.04
CA ILE A 214 -5.29 0.00 -7.27
C ILE A 214 -6.72 -0.53 -7.36
N GLU A 215 -7.58 -0.18 -6.41
CA GLU A 215 -8.98 -0.60 -6.40
C GLU A 215 -9.75 -0.09 -7.63
N GLY A 216 -9.55 1.17 -8.00
CA GLY A 216 -10.14 1.78 -9.18
C GLY A 216 -9.82 1.03 -10.46
N VAL A 217 -8.55 0.68 -10.69
CA VAL A 217 -8.14 -0.13 -11.85
C VAL A 217 -8.70 -1.56 -11.76
N LEU A 218 -8.73 -2.15 -10.57
CA LEU A 218 -9.25 -3.50 -10.39
C LEU A 218 -10.78 -3.57 -10.49
N ASN A 219 -11.53 -2.49 -10.24
CA ASN A 219 -13.00 -2.49 -10.21
C ASN A 219 -13.63 -1.76 -11.41
N ARG A 220 -13.30 -0.49 -11.61
CA ARG A 220 -14.03 0.42 -12.52
C ARG A 220 -13.59 0.29 -13.97
N ASP A 221 -12.31 0.00 -14.18
CA ASP A 221 -11.74 -0.14 -15.51
C ASP A 221 -12.38 -1.32 -16.27
N ARG A 222 -12.73 -1.08 -17.54
CA ARG A 222 -13.30 -2.10 -18.44
C ARG A 222 -12.33 -3.29 -18.57
N LYS A 223 -12.86 -4.50 -18.39
CA LYS A 223 -12.10 -5.75 -18.44
C LYS A 223 -12.50 -6.56 -19.65
N VAL A 224 -11.72 -6.43 -20.72
CA VAL A 224 -11.86 -7.27 -21.93
C VAL A 224 -11.01 -8.55 -21.87
N ALA A 225 -10.04 -8.58 -20.94
CA ALA A 225 -9.16 -9.72 -20.65
C ALA A 225 -8.70 -9.69 -19.18
N THR A 226 -8.11 -10.79 -18.71
CA THR A 226 -7.58 -10.96 -17.34
C THR A 226 -6.25 -10.22 -17.08
N TYR A 227 -5.74 -9.48 -18.06
CA TYR A 227 -4.43 -8.83 -18.05
C TYR A 227 -4.19 -7.86 -16.89
N LYS A 228 -5.17 -7.05 -16.49
CA LYS A 228 -4.99 -6.09 -15.38
C LYS A 228 -4.80 -6.81 -14.04
N LEU A 229 -5.53 -7.91 -13.84
CA LEU A 229 -5.41 -8.77 -12.68
C LEU A 229 -4.03 -9.44 -12.67
N ALA A 230 -3.58 -9.96 -13.81
CA ALA A 230 -2.25 -10.53 -13.96
C ALA A 230 -1.13 -9.52 -13.67
N LEU A 231 -1.27 -8.25 -14.10
CA LEU A 231 -0.29 -7.20 -13.82
C LEU A 231 -0.19 -6.92 -12.32
N PHE A 232 -1.31 -6.65 -11.63
CA PHE A 232 -1.27 -6.38 -10.19
C PHE A 232 -0.82 -7.57 -9.36
N ARG A 233 -1.19 -8.80 -9.75
CA ARG A 233 -0.65 -10.01 -9.12
C ARG A 233 0.87 -10.11 -9.27
N ALA A 234 1.39 -9.85 -10.47
CA ALA A 234 2.83 -9.88 -10.72
C ALA A 234 3.56 -8.81 -9.91
N LEU A 235 3.04 -7.58 -9.85
CA LEU A 235 3.64 -6.50 -9.07
C LEU A 235 3.58 -6.78 -7.57
N ALA A 236 2.48 -7.33 -7.05
CA ALA A 236 2.37 -7.74 -5.64
C ALA A 236 3.37 -8.85 -5.29
N ASP A 237 3.43 -9.92 -6.09
CA ASP A 237 4.37 -11.03 -5.86
C ASP A 237 5.84 -10.55 -5.92
N LEU A 238 6.17 -9.63 -6.83
CA LEU A 238 7.51 -9.04 -6.92
C LEU A 238 7.80 -8.11 -5.74
N ALA A 239 6.85 -7.27 -5.32
CA ALA A 239 7.03 -6.37 -4.18
C ALA A 239 7.24 -7.13 -2.86
N MET A 240 6.55 -8.26 -2.69
CA MET A 240 6.68 -9.10 -1.49
C MET A 240 7.97 -9.91 -1.47
N HIS A 241 8.27 -10.61 -2.57
CA HIS A 241 9.31 -11.65 -2.55
C HIS A 241 10.63 -11.22 -3.21
N GLU A 242 10.60 -10.19 -4.04
CA GLU A 242 11.72 -9.76 -4.89
C GLU A 242 11.86 -8.23 -4.86
N SER A 243 11.64 -7.60 -3.70
CA SER A 243 11.50 -6.14 -3.59
C SER A 243 12.68 -5.32 -4.15
N LYS A 244 13.87 -5.91 -4.22
CA LYS A 244 15.09 -5.30 -4.80
C LYS A 244 15.09 -5.24 -6.32
N VAL A 245 14.10 -5.84 -6.99
CA VAL A 245 13.89 -5.70 -8.42
C VAL A 245 13.44 -4.29 -8.81
N ALA A 246 12.89 -3.53 -7.85
CA ALA A 246 12.41 -2.18 -8.06
C ALA A 246 13.56 -1.15 -8.07
N VAL A 247 13.53 -0.26 -9.06
CA VAL A 247 14.43 0.88 -9.19
C VAL A 247 13.69 2.13 -8.73
N TRP A 248 14.16 2.77 -7.66
CA TRP A 248 13.57 3.99 -7.15
C TRP A 248 14.12 5.21 -7.88
N HIS A 249 13.23 6.14 -8.23
CA HIS A 249 13.59 7.39 -8.89
C HIS A 249 13.36 8.58 -7.95
N ALA A 250 14.14 9.64 -8.12
CA ALA A 250 14.10 10.83 -7.26
C ALA A 250 12.80 11.65 -7.43
N ASP A 251 12.06 11.42 -8.51
CA ASP A 251 10.79 12.08 -8.84
C ASP A 251 9.57 11.44 -8.15
N GLY A 252 9.78 10.44 -7.27
CA GLY A 252 8.70 9.75 -6.59
C GLY A 252 8.06 8.62 -7.41
N THR A 253 8.73 8.15 -8.46
CA THR A 253 8.33 6.95 -9.22
C THR A 253 9.22 5.75 -8.92
N VAL A 254 8.73 4.57 -9.28
CA VAL A 254 9.43 3.29 -9.19
C VAL A 254 9.37 2.59 -10.55
N GLY A 255 10.48 2.03 -10.99
CA GLY A 255 10.57 1.22 -12.20
C GLY A 255 10.71 -0.28 -11.88
N VAL A 256 9.92 -1.11 -12.54
CA VAL A 256 9.97 -2.58 -12.42
C VAL A 256 10.28 -3.21 -13.78
N PRO A 257 11.29 -4.09 -13.90
CA PRO A 257 11.64 -4.73 -15.16
C PRO A 257 10.48 -5.50 -15.79
N LEU A 258 10.11 -5.11 -17.02
CA LEU A 258 9.00 -5.73 -17.76
C LEU A 258 9.18 -7.25 -17.90
N MET A 259 10.41 -7.71 -18.10
CA MET A 259 10.70 -9.13 -18.26
C MET A 259 10.41 -9.94 -16.99
N ARG A 260 10.62 -9.37 -15.80
CA ARG A 260 10.28 -10.04 -14.54
C ARG A 260 8.76 -10.17 -14.37
N ILE A 261 8.02 -9.15 -14.78
CA ILE A 261 6.55 -9.20 -14.84
C ILE A 261 6.08 -10.27 -15.83
N ALA A 262 6.73 -10.36 -17.01
CA ALA A 262 6.40 -11.35 -18.04
C ALA A 262 6.66 -12.79 -17.59
N GLU A 263 7.73 -13.03 -16.83
CA GLU A 263 8.03 -14.34 -16.24
C GLU A 263 6.94 -14.76 -15.23
N LYS A 264 6.48 -13.84 -14.37
CA LYS A 264 5.35 -14.09 -13.47
C LYS A 264 4.07 -14.44 -14.25
N TRP A 265 3.76 -13.70 -15.31
CA TRP A 265 2.61 -14.02 -16.18
C TRP A 265 2.72 -15.41 -16.78
N LEU A 266 3.88 -15.79 -17.30
CA LEU A 266 4.11 -17.13 -17.84
C LEU A 266 3.73 -18.19 -16.80
N MET A 267 4.19 -18.04 -15.55
CA MET A 267 3.85 -18.95 -14.45
C MET A 267 2.35 -18.99 -14.15
N TYR A 268 1.67 -17.84 -14.15
CA TYR A 268 0.23 -17.79 -13.81
C TYR A 268 -0.66 -18.39 -14.89
N TYR A 269 -0.32 -18.19 -16.17
CA TYR A 269 -1.14 -18.68 -17.28
C TYR A 269 -0.84 -20.13 -17.66
N TRP A 270 0.32 -20.68 -17.28
CA TRP A 270 0.69 -22.07 -17.62
C TRP A 270 -0.35 -23.10 -17.13
N PRO A 271 -0.75 -23.13 -15.84
CA PRO A 271 -1.77 -24.08 -15.37
C PRO A 271 -3.11 -23.89 -16.08
N ILE A 272 -3.49 -22.64 -16.36
CA ILE A 272 -4.74 -22.29 -17.04
C ILE A 272 -4.75 -22.86 -18.47
N PHE A 273 -3.63 -22.77 -19.17
CA PHE A 273 -3.52 -23.25 -20.56
C PHE A 273 -3.26 -24.76 -20.62
N ALA A 274 -2.74 -25.35 -19.54
CA ALA A 274 -2.55 -26.79 -19.41
C ALA A 274 -3.83 -27.54 -19.07
N ALA A 275 -4.86 -26.83 -18.59
CA ALA A 275 -6.12 -27.43 -18.17
C ALA A 275 -6.74 -28.26 -19.29
N SER A 276 -7.30 -29.41 -18.93
CA SER A 276 -8.01 -30.30 -19.86
C SER A 276 -9.22 -29.60 -20.48
N ARG A 277 -9.89 -28.76 -19.70
CA ARG A 277 -10.96 -27.87 -20.13
C ARG A 277 -10.37 -26.53 -20.59
N PHE A 278 -10.87 -26.01 -21.71
CA PHE A 278 -10.49 -24.67 -22.16
C PHE A 278 -11.04 -23.61 -21.19
N ILE A 279 -10.12 -22.86 -20.56
CA ILE A 279 -10.46 -21.74 -19.69
C ILE A 279 -10.23 -20.42 -20.45
N PRO A 280 -11.29 -19.65 -20.76
CA PRO A 280 -11.15 -18.38 -21.46
C PRO A 280 -10.56 -17.31 -20.54
N GLN A 281 -9.69 -16.48 -21.10
CA GLN A 281 -8.97 -15.39 -20.43
C GLN A 281 -9.29 -14.02 -21.05
N SER A 282 -10.22 -14.00 -22.00
CA SER A 282 -10.78 -12.79 -22.58
C SER A 282 -12.22 -13.00 -23.00
N GLN A 283 -12.92 -11.89 -23.22
CA GLN A 283 -14.29 -11.90 -23.74
C GLN A 283 -14.37 -12.59 -25.11
N SER A 284 -13.37 -12.41 -25.98
CA SER A 284 -13.34 -13.00 -27.33
C SER A 284 -13.17 -14.52 -27.28
N GLU A 285 -12.29 -15.02 -26.41
CA GLU A 285 -12.16 -16.47 -26.16
C GLU A 285 -13.47 -17.08 -25.61
N GLY A 286 -14.15 -16.38 -24.71
CA GLY A 286 -15.43 -16.80 -24.16
C GLY A 286 -16.57 -16.79 -25.19
N ALA A 287 -16.52 -15.88 -26.15
CA ALA A 287 -17.51 -15.80 -27.23
C ALA A 287 -17.41 -16.97 -28.23
N GLY A 288 -16.29 -17.71 -28.23
CA GLY A 288 -15.98 -18.72 -29.23
C GLY A 288 -15.33 -18.15 -30.49
N ASP A 289 -14.87 -16.89 -30.45
CA ASP A 289 -14.15 -16.28 -31.56
C ASP A 289 -12.76 -16.92 -31.72
N ALA A 290 -12.24 -16.97 -32.96
CA ALA A 290 -10.90 -17.47 -33.27
C ALA A 290 -9.75 -16.52 -32.85
N LYS A 291 -9.97 -15.59 -31.91
CA LYS A 291 -8.96 -14.62 -31.45
C LYS A 291 -8.57 -14.90 -29.99
N PRO A 292 -7.68 -15.89 -29.75
CA PRO A 292 -7.19 -16.18 -28.41
C PRO A 292 -6.38 -15.00 -27.83
N VAL A 293 -6.13 -15.03 -26.52
CA VAL A 293 -5.16 -14.13 -25.90
C VAL A 293 -3.80 -14.29 -26.60
N LYS A 294 -3.13 -13.15 -26.85
CA LYS A 294 -2.05 -13.03 -27.84
C LYS A 294 -0.91 -14.04 -27.67
N PHE A 295 -0.60 -14.41 -26.43
CA PHE A 295 0.52 -15.30 -26.10
C PHE A 295 0.10 -16.77 -25.91
N ARG A 296 -1.19 -17.13 -26.07
CA ARG A 296 -1.65 -18.52 -25.86
C ARG A 296 -0.92 -19.50 -26.75
N ALA A 297 -0.79 -19.21 -28.05
CA ALA A 297 -0.12 -20.10 -28.99
C ALA A 297 1.36 -20.29 -28.64
N ALA A 298 2.08 -19.19 -28.36
CA ALA A 298 3.49 -19.24 -27.99
C ALA A 298 3.74 -20.00 -26.69
N LEU A 299 2.89 -19.78 -25.66
CA LEU A 299 3.00 -20.49 -24.40
C LEU A 299 2.63 -21.98 -24.55
N THR A 300 1.58 -22.31 -25.29
CA THR A 300 1.19 -23.71 -25.56
C THR A 300 2.31 -24.46 -26.29
N ALA A 301 2.99 -23.82 -27.25
CA ALA A 301 4.13 -24.41 -27.94
C ALA A 301 5.30 -24.71 -26.99
N LEU A 302 5.60 -23.80 -26.05
CA LEU A 302 6.62 -24.00 -25.01
C LEU A 302 6.29 -25.18 -24.08
N MET A 303 4.99 -25.42 -23.83
CA MET A 303 4.54 -26.47 -22.91
C MET A 303 4.62 -27.87 -23.51
N GLN A 304 4.60 -28.02 -24.83
CA GLN A 304 4.50 -29.32 -25.50
C GLN A 304 5.53 -30.35 -25.01
N PRO A 305 6.84 -30.02 -24.87
CA PRO A 305 7.83 -30.99 -24.42
C PRO A 305 7.64 -31.49 -22.98
N TYR A 306 6.86 -30.77 -22.17
CA TYR A 306 6.66 -31.04 -20.74
C TYR A 306 5.26 -31.55 -20.39
N ARG A 307 4.32 -31.59 -21.35
CA ARG A 307 2.88 -31.77 -21.09
C ARG A 307 2.53 -32.98 -20.23
N GLU A 308 3.30 -34.06 -20.31
CA GLU A 308 3.07 -35.32 -19.59
C GLU A 308 3.95 -35.48 -18.33
N GLN A 309 4.73 -34.46 -17.97
CA GLN A 309 5.75 -34.55 -16.92
C GLN A 309 5.26 -34.03 -15.56
N GLY A 310 4.22 -34.68 -15.00
CA GLY A 310 3.65 -34.33 -13.70
C GLY A 310 2.48 -33.33 -13.78
N ALA A 311 2.18 -32.67 -12.66
CA ALA A 311 1.00 -31.82 -12.55
C ALA A 311 1.03 -30.56 -13.44
N HIS A 312 -0.16 -30.04 -13.76
CA HIS A 312 -0.37 -28.78 -14.50
C HIS A 312 0.38 -28.72 -15.84
N GLY A 313 0.43 -29.81 -16.59
CA GLY A 313 1.12 -29.87 -17.88
C GLY A 313 2.63 -29.70 -17.76
N GLY A 314 3.22 -30.26 -16.71
CA GLY A 314 4.66 -30.28 -16.48
C GLY A 314 5.28 -28.99 -15.99
N LEU A 315 4.50 -28.11 -15.34
CA LEU A 315 4.97 -26.83 -14.81
C LEU A 315 6.23 -26.97 -13.93
N GLY A 316 6.22 -27.91 -12.99
CA GLY A 316 7.35 -28.14 -12.08
C GLY A 316 8.61 -28.64 -12.80
N ALA A 317 8.44 -29.53 -13.78
CA ALA A 317 9.55 -30.06 -14.58
C ALA A 317 10.21 -28.97 -15.43
N TRP A 318 9.40 -28.21 -16.18
CA TRP A 318 9.89 -27.10 -16.99
C TRP A 318 10.55 -26.02 -16.15
N HIS A 319 9.92 -25.62 -15.04
CA HIS A 319 10.44 -24.56 -14.17
C HIS A 319 11.82 -24.93 -13.61
N LEU A 320 12.02 -26.18 -13.20
CA LEU A 320 13.31 -26.65 -12.70
C LEU A 320 14.40 -26.64 -13.78
N ASP A 321 14.11 -27.13 -14.98
CA ASP A 321 15.08 -27.11 -16.09
C ASP A 321 15.40 -25.68 -16.53
N TRP A 322 14.39 -24.81 -16.53
CA TRP A 322 14.58 -23.40 -16.82
C TRP A 322 15.52 -22.76 -15.82
N GLN A 323 15.22 -22.87 -14.52
CA GLN A 323 16.05 -22.28 -13.48
C GLN A 323 17.45 -22.89 -13.44
N SER A 324 17.60 -24.19 -13.72
CA SER A 324 18.89 -24.88 -13.77
C SER A 324 19.70 -24.65 -15.05
N GLY A 325 19.17 -23.92 -16.03
CA GLY A 325 19.85 -23.69 -17.31
C GLY A 325 19.94 -24.93 -18.21
N ARG A 326 19.07 -25.93 -18.01
CA ARG A 326 19.09 -27.22 -18.72
C ARG A 326 18.08 -27.33 -19.86
N LEU A 327 17.38 -26.25 -20.20
CA LEU A 327 16.45 -26.24 -21.33
C LEU A 327 17.18 -26.59 -22.64
N SER A 328 16.59 -27.46 -23.45
CA SER A 328 17.10 -27.74 -24.80
C SER A 328 17.09 -26.48 -25.68
N PRO A 329 17.94 -26.37 -26.72
CA PRO A 329 17.97 -25.19 -27.59
C PRO A 329 16.61 -24.83 -28.22
N GLY A 330 15.81 -25.84 -28.57
CA GLY A 330 14.45 -25.66 -29.08
C GLY A 330 13.52 -25.03 -28.04
N VAL A 331 13.55 -25.54 -26.81
CA VAL A 331 12.75 -25.02 -25.68
C VAL A 331 13.20 -23.61 -25.30
N GLN A 332 14.51 -23.32 -25.32
CA GLN A 332 15.02 -21.96 -25.08
C GLN A 332 14.48 -20.95 -26.11
N THR A 333 14.39 -21.36 -27.38
CA THR A 333 13.83 -20.53 -28.45
C THR A 333 12.34 -20.27 -28.21
N GLN A 334 11.58 -21.31 -27.87
CA GLN A 334 10.16 -21.19 -27.53
C GLN A 334 9.94 -20.28 -26.30
N LEU A 335 10.77 -20.41 -25.27
CA LEU A 335 10.72 -19.59 -24.07
C LEU A 335 10.93 -18.11 -24.40
N LYS A 336 11.98 -17.79 -25.16
CA LYS A 336 12.24 -16.42 -25.62
C LYS A 336 11.05 -15.86 -26.40
N SER A 337 10.46 -16.67 -27.27
CA SER A 337 9.28 -16.26 -28.04
C SER A 337 8.07 -16.00 -27.14
N ALA A 338 7.75 -16.91 -26.21
CA ALA A 338 6.63 -16.76 -25.28
C ALA A 338 6.79 -15.51 -24.40
N LEU A 339 7.96 -15.33 -23.78
CA LEU A 339 8.24 -14.17 -22.94
C LEU A 339 8.16 -12.85 -23.71
N ARG A 340 8.69 -12.79 -24.95
CA ARG A 340 8.57 -11.61 -25.81
C ARG A 340 7.11 -11.26 -26.10
N THR A 341 6.29 -12.24 -26.49
CA THR A 341 4.87 -12.00 -26.78
C THR A 341 4.09 -11.58 -25.53
N ILE A 342 4.41 -12.14 -24.36
CA ILE A 342 3.85 -11.73 -23.07
C ILE A 342 4.25 -10.28 -22.76
N ALA A 343 5.54 -9.94 -22.85
CA ALA A 343 6.06 -8.60 -22.58
C ALA A 343 5.41 -7.54 -23.50
N GLU A 344 5.29 -7.82 -24.80
CA GLU A 344 4.57 -6.96 -25.74
C GLU A 344 3.09 -6.81 -25.38
N THR A 345 2.44 -7.89 -24.93
CA THR A 345 1.04 -7.86 -24.51
C THR A 345 0.84 -7.01 -23.25
N ILE A 346 1.77 -7.09 -22.29
CA ILE A 346 1.76 -6.24 -21.08
C ILE A 346 1.92 -4.77 -21.48
N ARG A 347 2.95 -4.46 -22.27
CA ARG A 347 3.29 -3.09 -22.70
C ARG A 347 2.18 -2.43 -23.50
N LEU A 348 1.64 -3.13 -24.50
CA LEU A 348 0.59 -2.62 -25.40
C LEU A 348 -0.81 -2.80 -24.83
N GLY A 349 -0.95 -3.39 -23.64
CA GLY A 349 -2.23 -3.68 -23.01
C GLY A 349 -2.33 -2.96 -21.66
N PRO A 350 -2.25 -3.67 -20.53
CA PRO A 350 -2.52 -3.10 -19.22
C PRO A 350 -1.58 -1.94 -18.86
N VAL A 351 -0.33 -1.88 -19.32
CA VAL A 351 0.54 -0.73 -19.03
C VAL A 351 0.04 0.53 -19.74
N ALA A 352 -0.39 0.43 -21.00
CA ALA A 352 -0.87 1.58 -21.76
C ALA A 352 -2.29 2.05 -21.37
N PHE A 353 -3.12 1.19 -20.77
CA PHE A 353 -4.57 1.42 -20.64
C PHE A 353 -5.12 1.26 -19.21
N SER A 354 -4.30 1.00 -18.20
CA SER A 354 -4.78 0.94 -16.81
C SER A 354 -4.87 2.34 -16.22
N GLY A 355 -6.02 2.65 -15.64
CA GLY A 355 -6.31 3.99 -15.09
C GLY A 355 -7.01 4.92 -16.08
N GLY A 356 -7.29 4.48 -17.31
CA GLY A 356 -7.97 5.32 -18.30
C GLY A 356 -9.40 5.74 -17.91
N ALA A 357 -10.04 5.06 -16.95
CA ALA A 357 -11.33 5.46 -16.37
C ALA A 357 -11.19 6.19 -15.02
N LEU A 358 -9.96 6.49 -14.57
CA LEU A 358 -9.69 7.27 -13.37
C LEU A 358 -9.46 8.73 -13.75
N ASP A 359 -9.90 9.65 -12.90
CA ASP A 359 -9.66 11.10 -13.07
C ASP A 359 -8.16 11.44 -13.08
N THR A 360 -7.34 10.54 -12.53
CA THR A 360 -5.89 10.63 -12.44
C THR A 360 -5.18 10.30 -13.76
N GLY A 361 -5.89 9.73 -14.74
CA GLY A 361 -5.30 9.21 -15.98
C GLY A 361 -4.56 7.87 -15.81
N THR A 362 -3.71 7.54 -16.77
CA THR A 362 -2.97 6.27 -16.81
C THR A 362 -2.02 6.12 -15.63
N VAL A 363 -2.06 4.95 -14.98
CA VAL A 363 -1.28 4.67 -13.76
C VAL A 363 0.15 4.23 -14.07
N PHE A 364 0.39 3.66 -15.25
CA PHE A 364 1.69 3.10 -15.62
C PHE A 364 2.25 3.76 -16.86
N GLU A 365 3.57 3.81 -16.93
CA GLU A 365 4.31 4.16 -18.13
C GLU A 365 5.34 3.07 -18.46
N PHE A 366 5.88 3.10 -19.68
CA PHE A 366 6.94 2.19 -20.09
C PHE A 366 8.14 2.97 -20.62
N ASP A 367 9.27 2.88 -19.91
CA ASP A 367 10.53 3.41 -20.39
C ASP A 367 11.19 2.41 -21.35
N ARG A 368 11.18 2.76 -22.64
CA ARG A 368 11.78 1.93 -23.70
C ARG A 368 13.29 1.80 -23.60
N ARG A 369 13.98 2.77 -23.00
CA ARG A 369 15.44 2.78 -22.90
C ARG A 369 15.92 1.79 -21.85
N THR A 370 15.24 1.75 -20.71
CA THR A 370 15.60 0.89 -19.57
C THR A 370 14.82 -0.43 -19.55
N GLY A 371 13.70 -0.52 -20.26
CA GLY A 371 12.82 -1.69 -20.23
C GLY A 371 11.98 -1.79 -18.96
N LEU A 372 11.81 -0.69 -18.24
CA LEU A 372 11.08 -0.63 -16.98
C LEU A 372 9.63 -0.22 -17.20
N VAL A 373 8.72 -0.86 -16.45
CA VAL A 373 7.36 -0.37 -16.22
C VAL A 373 7.42 0.59 -15.04
N ILE A 374 7.08 1.86 -15.29
CA ILE A 374 7.12 2.93 -14.30
C ILE A 374 5.75 3.06 -13.64
N LEU A 375 5.72 3.24 -12.32
CA LEU A 375 4.53 3.46 -11.51
C LEU A 375 4.81 4.44 -10.36
N PRO A 376 3.79 5.10 -9.78
CA PRO A 376 3.96 5.91 -8.58
C PRO A 376 4.55 5.11 -7.42
N ALA A 377 5.49 5.69 -6.68
CA ALA A 377 6.11 5.06 -5.51
C ALA A 377 5.07 4.67 -4.44
N GLY A 378 4.01 5.45 -4.28
CA GLY A 378 2.91 5.13 -3.37
C GLY A 378 2.25 3.78 -3.69
N ILE A 379 2.03 3.46 -4.97
CA ILE A 379 1.45 2.17 -5.38
C ILE A 379 2.42 1.02 -5.06
N TRP A 380 3.71 1.20 -5.34
CA TRP A 380 4.71 0.18 -5.00
C TRP A 380 4.80 -0.05 -3.48
N SER A 381 4.71 1.00 -2.68
CA SER A 381 4.67 0.92 -1.21
C SER A 381 3.43 0.15 -0.73
N GLU A 382 2.24 0.44 -1.27
CA GLU A 382 1.01 -0.31 -0.93
C GLU A 382 1.14 -1.79 -1.31
N LEU A 383 1.70 -2.10 -2.48
CA LEU A 383 1.96 -3.48 -2.90
C LEU A 383 3.00 -4.18 -2.02
N SER A 384 3.95 -3.44 -1.45
CA SER A 384 4.96 -3.99 -0.53
C SER A 384 4.38 -4.28 0.85
N LEU A 385 3.42 -3.47 1.31
CA LEU A 385 2.81 -3.56 2.64
C LEU A 385 1.59 -4.50 2.67
N LEU A 386 0.73 -4.40 1.65
CA LEU A 386 -0.55 -5.09 1.54
C LEU A 386 -0.59 -6.11 0.40
N GLY A 387 0.56 -6.38 -0.24
CA GLY A 387 0.66 -7.25 -1.42
C GLY A 387 -0.02 -8.61 -1.25
N HIS A 388 0.01 -9.18 -0.05
CA HIS A 388 -0.61 -10.47 0.21
C HIS A 388 -2.14 -10.41 0.13
N TRP A 389 -2.76 -9.40 0.74
CA TRP A 389 -4.20 -9.17 0.62
C TRP A 389 -4.60 -8.86 -0.82
N ILE A 390 -3.77 -8.06 -1.51
CA ILE A 390 -4.00 -7.69 -2.91
C ILE A 390 -3.91 -8.93 -3.80
N ALA A 391 -2.90 -9.77 -3.64
CA ALA A 391 -2.70 -10.99 -4.43
C ALA A 391 -3.88 -11.96 -4.27
N ASP A 392 -4.32 -12.20 -3.03
CA ASP A 392 -5.46 -13.09 -2.74
C ASP A 392 -6.77 -12.55 -3.33
N ALA A 393 -7.04 -11.25 -3.15
CA ALA A 393 -8.20 -10.59 -3.74
C ALA A 393 -8.17 -10.65 -5.27
N VAL A 394 -7.00 -10.45 -5.88
CA VAL A 394 -6.81 -10.53 -7.34
C VAL A 394 -7.06 -11.94 -7.86
N VAL A 395 -6.61 -12.98 -7.16
CA VAL A 395 -6.86 -14.38 -7.54
C VAL A 395 -8.37 -14.69 -7.57
N LEU A 396 -9.11 -14.29 -6.53
CA LEU A 396 -10.57 -14.47 -6.49
C LEU A 396 -11.28 -13.71 -7.61
N ARG A 397 -10.89 -12.44 -7.83
CA ARG A 397 -11.45 -11.61 -8.91
C ARG A 397 -11.13 -12.17 -10.29
N TRP A 398 -9.96 -12.80 -10.46
CA TRP A 398 -9.56 -13.44 -11.70
C TRP A 398 -10.39 -14.70 -11.97
N ALA A 399 -10.60 -15.55 -10.96
CA ALA A 399 -11.50 -16.70 -11.08
C ALA A 399 -12.91 -16.25 -11.52
N ALA A 400 -13.49 -15.27 -10.81
CA ALA A 400 -14.81 -14.72 -11.12
C ALA A 400 -14.89 -14.09 -12.52
N LEU A 401 -13.84 -13.42 -12.98
CA LEU A 401 -13.79 -12.86 -14.33
C LEU A 401 -13.71 -13.94 -15.41
N SER A 402 -12.94 -15.00 -15.15
CA SER A 402 -12.81 -16.13 -16.09
C SER A 402 -14.12 -16.92 -16.19
N GLU A 403 -14.85 -17.07 -15.09
CA GLU A 403 -16.23 -17.61 -15.09
C GLU A 403 -17.17 -16.75 -15.94
N ARG A 404 -17.13 -15.42 -15.80
CA ARG A 404 -17.93 -14.51 -16.63
C ARG A 404 -17.62 -14.67 -18.12
N PHE A 405 -16.35 -14.78 -18.48
CA PHE A 405 -15.97 -15.06 -19.87
C PHE A 405 -16.41 -16.46 -20.31
N GLY A 406 -16.30 -17.44 -19.42
CA GLY A 406 -16.57 -18.85 -19.66
C GLY A 406 -18.00 -19.31 -19.44
N TYR A 407 -18.95 -18.38 -19.28
CA TYR A 407 -20.34 -18.68 -18.98
C TYR A 407 -20.96 -19.65 -19.99
N ARG A 408 -20.71 -19.44 -21.29
CA ARG A 408 -21.19 -20.33 -22.37
C ARG A 408 -20.57 -21.72 -22.34
N GLN A 409 -19.34 -21.82 -21.81
CA GLN A 409 -18.62 -23.06 -21.66
C GLN A 409 -18.87 -23.71 -20.30
N ALA A 410 -19.75 -23.15 -19.45
CA ALA A 410 -20.05 -23.59 -18.07
C ALA A 410 -18.82 -23.62 -17.13
N VAL A 411 -17.82 -22.77 -17.37
CA VAL A 411 -16.64 -22.64 -16.49
C VAL A 411 -17.06 -21.92 -15.22
N THR A 412 -16.69 -22.45 -14.06
CA THR A 412 -16.97 -21.86 -12.74
C THR A 412 -15.69 -21.32 -12.11
N SER A 413 -15.83 -20.41 -11.13
CA SER A 413 -14.70 -19.95 -10.32
C SER A 413 -14.00 -21.11 -9.60
N GLY A 414 -14.73 -22.17 -9.24
CA GLY A 414 -14.19 -23.38 -8.63
C GLY A 414 -13.28 -24.19 -9.56
N ASP A 415 -13.49 -24.12 -10.88
CA ASP A 415 -12.59 -24.73 -11.87
C ASP A 415 -11.28 -23.94 -12.01
N VAL A 416 -11.35 -22.61 -11.87
CA VAL A 416 -10.26 -21.70 -12.18
C VAL A 416 -9.35 -21.46 -10.97
N LEU A 417 -9.92 -21.39 -9.77
CA LEU A 417 -9.19 -21.08 -8.55
C LEU A 417 -8.02 -22.04 -8.27
N PRO A 418 -8.17 -23.38 -8.37
CA PRO A 418 -7.04 -24.31 -8.19
C PRO A 418 -5.91 -24.09 -9.20
N LEU A 419 -6.24 -23.70 -10.43
CA LEU A 419 -5.26 -23.41 -11.48
C LEU A 419 -4.48 -22.12 -11.17
N LEU A 420 -5.16 -21.10 -10.64
CA LEU A 420 -4.53 -19.85 -10.24
C LEU A 420 -3.66 -20.00 -8.99
N LEU A 421 -3.98 -20.95 -8.11
CA LEU A 421 -3.20 -21.27 -6.91
C LEU A 421 -2.04 -22.24 -7.18
N ALA A 422 -1.99 -22.84 -8.36
CA ALA A 422 -0.93 -23.78 -8.72
C ALA A 422 0.47 -23.13 -8.63
N ARG A 423 1.42 -23.96 -8.20
CA ARG A 423 2.84 -23.62 -8.00
C ARG A 423 3.73 -24.73 -8.56
N PRO A 424 5.00 -24.43 -8.89
CA PRO A 424 5.99 -25.48 -9.12
C PRO A 424 6.08 -26.43 -7.93
N ASP A 425 6.16 -27.73 -8.23
CA ASP A 425 6.17 -28.82 -7.27
C ASP A 425 7.32 -28.70 -6.22
N PRO A 426 6.98 -28.59 -4.91
CA PRO A 426 7.97 -28.54 -3.81
C PRO A 426 8.82 -29.80 -3.67
N GLU A 427 8.28 -30.98 -3.97
CA GLU A 427 8.96 -32.26 -3.70
C GLU A 427 10.27 -32.36 -4.48
N ARG A 428 10.28 -31.90 -5.73
CA ARG A 428 11.50 -31.89 -6.57
C ARG A 428 12.64 -31.07 -5.97
N ALA A 429 12.35 -29.89 -5.42
CA ALA A 429 13.38 -29.02 -4.86
C ALA A 429 13.94 -29.59 -3.54
N THR A 430 13.07 -30.11 -2.68
CA THR A 430 13.48 -30.77 -1.43
C THR A 430 14.32 -32.02 -1.68
N MET A 431 14.01 -32.80 -2.72
CA MET A 431 14.84 -33.93 -3.15
C MET A 431 16.24 -33.51 -3.60
N LEU A 432 16.37 -32.42 -4.38
CA LEU A 432 17.67 -31.91 -4.80
C LEU A 432 18.52 -31.46 -3.60
N ALA A 433 17.93 -30.71 -2.68
CA ALA A 433 18.61 -30.27 -1.46
C ALA A 433 19.06 -31.48 -0.62
N ARG A 434 18.17 -32.46 -0.40
CA ARG A 434 18.50 -33.71 0.30
C ARG A 434 19.69 -34.43 -0.34
N GLN A 435 19.67 -34.63 -1.67
CA GLN A 435 20.78 -35.30 -2.37
C GLN A 435 22.10 -34.55 -2.24
N ALA A 436 22.07 -33.21 -2.27
CA ALA A 436 23.27 -32.39 -2.07
C ALA A 436 23.85 -32.57 -0.67
N TYR A 437 23.00 -32.56 0.36
CA TYR A 437 23.42 -32.77 1.76
C TYR A 437 23.94 -34.19 2.02
N GLU A 438 23.29 -35.21 1.47
CA GLU A 438 23.74 -36.61 1.57
C GLU A 438 25.14 -36.79 0.95
N ARG A 439 25.39 -36.18 -0.21
CA ARG A 439 26.71 -36.23 -0.86
C ARG A 439 27.79 -35.46 -0.11
N ALA A 440 27.44 -34.32 0.49
CA ALA A 440 28.35 -33.53 1.29
C ALA A 440 28.68 -34.17 2.66
N GLY A 441 27.90 -35.17 3.09
CA GLY A 441 28.14 -35.91 4.32
C GLY A 441 27.94 -35.07 5.57
N ILE A 442 26.99 -34.13 5.57
CA ILE A 442 26.81 -33.24 6.72
C ILE A 442 26.20 -33.99 7.91
N THR A 443 26.69 -33.64 9.11
CA THR A 443 26.45 -34.42 10.34
C THR A 443 25.74 -33.64 11.44
N ARG A 444 25.35 -32.37 11.22
CA ARG A 444 24.79 -31.51 12.27
C ARG A 444 23.55 -30.76 11.79
N CYS A 445 22.57 -30.61 12.67
CA CYS A 445 21.35 -29.87 12.39
C CYS A 445 21.63 -28.38 12.28
N THR A 446 21.12 -27.73 11.23
CA THR A 446 21.36 -26.30 10.98
C THR A 446 20.82 -25.42 12.10
N TRP A 447 19.68 -25.76 12.70
CA TRP A 447 19.09 -24.95 13.77
C TRP A 447 19.63 -25.23 15.16
N SER A 448 19.66 -26.50 15.59
CA SER A 448 20.07 -26.84 16.97
C SER A 448 21.58 -27.01 17.14
N GLY A 449 22.30 -27.20 16.04
CA GLY A 449 23.70 -27.58 16.05
C GLY A 449 23.96 -28.98 16.60
N ARG A 450 22.96 -29.76 16.99
CA ARG A 450 23.15 -31.13 17.49
C ARG A 450 23.53 -32.08 16.35
N PRO A 451 24.28 -33.16 16.62
CA PRO A 451 24.54 -34.20 15.63
C PRO A 451 23.23 -34.76 15.07
N LEU A 452 23.14 -34.86 13.74
CA LEU A 452 22.05 -35.56 13.05
C LEU A 452 22.27 -37.06 13.21
N LYS A 453 21.21 -37.78 13.60
CA LYS A 453 21.17 -39.24 13.43
C LYS A 453 21.04 -39.55 11.92
N GLN A 454 21.17 -40.81 11.51
CA GLN A 454 21.15 -41.26 10.09
C GLN A 454 19.95 -40.77 9.23
N ARG A 455 18.92 -40.13 9.82
CA ARG A 455 17.79 -39.54 9.10
C ARG A 455 17.63 -38.07 9.48
N PHE A 456 17.78 -37.18 8.50
CA PHE A 456 17.47 -35.75 8.60
C PHE A 456 16.28 -35.38 7.69
N VAL A 457 15.72 -34.20 7.91
CA VAL A 457 14.66 -33.60 7.08
C VAL A 457 15.16 -32.31 6.44
N VAL A 458 14.53 -31.91 5.33
CA VAL A 458 14.76 -30.61 4.68
C VAL A 458 13.67 -29.67 5.17
N ASP A 459 14.06 -28.70 5.98
CA ASP A 459 13.22 -27.62 6.51
C ASP A 459 13.13 -26.46 5.53
N HIS A 460 11.94 -25.86 5.42
CA HIS A 460 11.76 -24.56 4.80
C HIS A 460 11.99 -23.47 5.85
N ALA A 461 13.14 -22.80 5.77
CA ALA A 461 13.57 -21.83 6.77
C ALA A 461 12.52 -20.72 7.01
N ILE A 462 11.93 -20.23 5.93
CA ILE A 462 10.64 -19.55 5.90
C ILE A 462 9.60 -20.57 5.41
N PRO A 463 8.61 -20.95 6.23
CA PRO A 463 7.60 -21.95 5.88
C PRO A 463 6.93 -21.68 4.53
N PHE A 464 6.72 -22.76 3.77
CA PHE A 464 6.09 -22.67 2.45
C PHE A 464 4.70 -22.03 2.50
N ALA A 465 3.94 -22.27 3.58
CA ALA A 465 2.61 -21.66 3.79
C ALA A 465 2.65 -20.12 3.87
N LEU A 466 3.79 -19.52 4.23
CA LEU A 466 3.95 -18.08 4.42
C LEU A 466 4.55 -17.37 3.20
N TRP A 467 5.48 -18.04 2.51
CA TRP A 467 6.34 -17.42 1.48
C TRP A 467 6.29 -18.13 0.12
N ALA A 468 5.71 -19.34 0.06
CA ALA A 468 5.53 -20.12 -1.17
C ALA A 468 6.80 -20.28 -2.03
N SER A 469 8.00 -20.27 -1.42
CA SER A 469 9.27 -20.49 -2.11
C SER A 469 9.85 -21.87 -1.81
N ASN A 470 10.29 -22.52 -2.89
CA ASN A 470 11.06 -23.75 -2.89
C ASN A 470 12.51 -23.50 -3.35
N ASP A 471 12.96 -22.26 -3.26
CA ASP A 471 14.34 -21.93 -3.61
C ASP A 471 15.30 -22.65 -2.67
N LEU A 472 16.44 -23.11 -3.22
CA LEU A 472 17.43 -23.87 -2.49
C LEU A 472 17.92 -23.13 -1.25
N TRP A 473 18.07 -21.80 -1.30
CA TRP A 473 18.47 -21.02 -0.14
C TRP A 473 17.48 -21.05 1.02
N ASN A 474 16.22 -21.37 0.76
CA ASN A 474 15.20 -21.52 1.79
C ASN A 474 15.12 -22.96 2.33
N LEU A 475 15.89 -23.90 1.78
CA LEU A 475 15.86 -25.31 2.15
C LEU A 475 17.10 -25.62 3.00
N LEU A 476 16.91 -25.92 4.27
CA LEU A 476 17.98 -26.19 5.23
C LEU A 476 17.84 -27.58 5.83
N GLN A 477 18.95 -28.20 6.21
CA GLN A 477 18.90 -29.51 6.87
C GLN A 477 18.56 -29.38 8.36
N ALA A 478 17.62 -30.20 8.83
CA ALA A 478 17.18 -30.17 10.21
C ALA A 478 16.99 -31.56 10.81
N ASP A 479 17.10 -31.63 12.14
CA ASP A 479 16.61 -32.77 12.90
C ASP A 479 15.08 -32.80 12.86
N HIS A 480 14.49 -34.00 12.79
CA HIS A 480 13.05 -34.18 12.67
C HIS A 480 12.27 -33.53 13.82
N GLN A 481 12.72 -33.66 15.07
CA GLN A 481 12.03 -33.07 16.22
C GLN A 481 12.17 -31.55 16.24
N VAL A 482 13.36 -31.05 15.88
CA VAL A 482 13.62 -29.62 15.77
C VAL A 482 12.71 -28.99 14.70
N ASN A 483 12.61 -29.62 13.52
CA ASN A 483 11.72 -29.19 12.44
C ASN A 483 10.23 -29.25 12.85
N ALA A 484 9.80 -30.33 13.51
CA ALA A 484 8.43 -30.47 13.98
C ALA A 484 8.06 -29.39 15.02
N ASN A 485 8.97 -29.04 15.92
CA ASN A 485 8.77 -27.97 16.90
C ASN A 485 8.75 -26.57 16.27
N LYS A 486 9.50 -26.37 15.17
CA LYS A 486 9.41 -25.14 14.36
C LYS A 486 8.05 -25.03 13.70
N SER A 487 7.58 -26.09 13.03
CA SER A 487 6.31 -26.08 12.28
C SER A 487 6.23 -24.85 11.35
N ASP A 488 5.12 -24.09 11.40
CA ASP A 488 4.91 -22.87 10.62
C ASP A 488 5.43 -21.59 11.31
N LYS A 489 6.23 -21.72 12.37
CA LYS A 489 6.87 -20.58 13.05
C LYS A 489 8.12 -20.11 12.31
N LEU A 490 8.49 -18.85 12.55
CA LEU A 490 9.70 -18.24 11.98
C LEU A 490 10.85 -18.24 12.99
N PRO A 491 12.10 -18.52 12.59
CA PRO A 491 13.23 -18.44 13.50
C PRO A 491 13.37 -17.02 14.08
N SER A 492 13.67 -16.94 15.38
CA SER A 492 13.91 -15.66 16.06
C SER A 492 15.19 -14.99 15.56
N ALA A 493 15.26 -13.66 15.68
CA ALA A 493 16.47 -12.91 15.30
C ALA A 493 17.73 -13.40 16.04
N GLN A 494 17.57 -13.80 17.31
CA GLN A 494 18.66 -14.36 18.12
C GLN A 494 19.11 -15.73 17.57
N LEU A 495 18.17 -16.62 17.24
CA LEU A 495 18.47 -17.93 16.67
C LEU A 495 19.16 -17.79 15.30
N LEU A 496 18.64 -16.92 14.43
CA LEU A 496 19.26 -16.61 13.14
C LEU A 496 20.70 -16.15 13.32
N SER A 497 20.94 -15.19 14.22
CA SER A 497 22.29 -14.69 14.51
C SER A 497 23.22 -15.80 15.01
N ALA A 498 22.74 -16.63 15.95
CA ALA A 498 23.51 -17.74 16.52
C ALA A 498 23.83 -18.85 15.50
N ARG A 499 22.97 -19.04 14.49
CA ARG A 499 23.09 -20.11 13.49
C ARG A 499 23.52 -19.60 12.12
N ARG A 500 23.97 -18.34 12.04
CA ARG A 500 24.41 -17.68 10.81
C ARG A 500 25.39 -18.50 9.98
N LEU A 501 26.47 -18.97 10.59
CA LEU A 501 27.50 -19.75 9.88
C LEU A 501 26.97 -21.08 9.36
N ALA A 502 26.14 -21.77 10.14
CA ALA A 502 25.54 -23.04 9.72
C ALA A 502 24.60 -22.88 8.52
N VAL A 503 23.81 -21.80 8.48
CA VAL A 503 22.97 -21.46 7.31
C VAL A 503 23.84 -21.20 6.07
N MET A 504 24.95 -20.50 6.23
CA MET A 504 25.89 -20.22 5.12
C MET A 504 26.60 -21.48 4.63
N GLU A 505 26.94 -22.42 5.51
CA GLU A 505 27.50 -23.73 5.16
C GLU A 505 26.50 -24.54 4.31
N ASP A 506 25.23 -24.57 4.71
CA ASP A 506 24.17 -25.20 3.94
C ASP A 506 24.06 -24.59 2.54
N TRP A 507 24.09 -23.26 2.43
CA TRP A 507 24.07 -22.57 1.14
C TRP A 507 25.30 -22.86 0.29
N ALA A 508 26.50 -22.95 0.88
CA ALA A 508 27.71 -23.30 0.16
C ALA A 508 27.60 -24.71 -0.44
N VAL A 509 27.04 -25.67 0.29
CA VAL A 509 26.81 -27.04 -0.20
C VAL A 509 25.81 -27.05 -1.35
N LEU A 510 24.71 -26.33 -1.21
CA LEU A 510 23.68 -26.26 -2.26
C LEU A 510 24.19 -25.54 -3.51
N ARG A 511 24.93 -24.44 -3.35
CA ARG A 511 25.57 -23.71 -4.46
C ARG A 511 26.61 -24.57 -5.15
N ALA A 512 27.41 -25.35 -4.41
CA ALA A 512 28.39 -26.26 -5.01
C ALA A 512 27.73 -27.39 -5.82
N ALA A 513 26.62 -27.96 -5.32
CA ALA A 513 25.90 -29.03 -6.02
C ALA A 513 25.11 -28.52 -7.24
N HIS A 514 24.55 -27.31 -7.15
CA HIS A 514 23.63 -26.74 -8.14
C HIS A 514 23.90 -25.25 -8.40
N PRO A 515 25.08 -24.87 -8.91
CA PRO A 515 25.52 -23.46 -8.95
C PRO A 515 24.60 -22.57 -9.77
N VAL A 516 24.21 -23.00 -10.98
CA VAL A 516 23.33 -22.22 -11.86
C VAL A 516 21.94 -22.00 -11.25
N LEU A 517 21.37 -23.05 -10.63
CA LEU A 517 20.06 -23.00 -10.01
C LEU A 517 20.08 -22.09 -8.77
N PHE A 518 21.05 -22.33 -7.87
CA PHE A 518 21.21 -21.57 -6.64
C PHE A 518 21.43 -20.08 -6.94
N ASP A 519 22.35 -19.75 -7.85
CA ASP A 519 22.69 -18.35 -8.14
C ASP A 519 21.53 -17.58 -8.77
N ARG A 520 20.75 -18.24 -9.65
CA ARG A 520 19.54 -17.64 -10.21
C ARG A 520 18.48 -17.38 -9.14
N GLN A 521 18.30 -18.29 -8.18
CA GLN A 521 17.35 -18.10 -7.08
C GLN A 521 17.85 -17.04 -6.08
N ALA A 522 19.15 -17.06 -5.75
CA ALA A 522 19.78 -16.06 -4.90
C ALA A 522 19.68 -14.65 -5.49
N THR A 523 19.78 -14.51 -6.82
CA THR A 523 19.59 -13.24 -7.53
C THR A 523 18.23 -12.61 -7.25
N GLN A 524 17.17 -13.42 -7.08
CA GLN A 524 15.82 -12.93 -6.80
C GLN A 524 15.72 -12.28 -5.42
N LEU A 525 16.42 -12.86 -4.44
CA LEU A 525 16.49 -12.34 -3.08
C LEU A 525 17.45 -11.13 -2.96
N LEU A 526 18.57 -11.15 -3.70
CA LEU A 526 19.61 -10.12 -3.65
C LEU A 526 19.27 -8.89 -4.50
N GLY A 527 18.53 -9.07 -5.60
CA GLY A 527 18.32 -8.07 -6.66
C GLY A 527 19.45 -8.04 -7.70
N SER A 528 20.56 -8.74 -7.46
CA SER A 528 21.69 -8.87 -8.38
C SER A 528 22.33 -10.25 -8.22
N PRO A 529 23.09 -10.73 -9.24
CA PRO A 529 23.82 -11.99 -9.12
C PRO A 529 24.72 -12.01 -7.87
N PRO A 530 24.79 -13.14 -7.15
CA PRO A 530 25.71 -13.28 -6.03
C PRO A 530 27.16 -13.11 -6.51
N ALA A 531 27.99 -12.44 -5.73
CA ALA A 531 29.39 -12.26 -6.06
C ALA A 531 30.15 -13.61 -6.08
N ASP A 532 31.22 -13.67 -6.86
CA ASP A 532 32.13 -14.82 -6.86
C ASP A 532 33.09 -14.81 -5.66
N SER A 533 33.18 -13.68 -4.96
CA SER A 533 33.99 -13.52 -3.74
C SER A 533 33.28 -14.05 -2.50
N ALA A 534 34.03 -14.32 -1.43
CA ALA A 534 33.52 -14.91 -0.18
C ALA A 534 32.34 -14.14 0.47
N GLY A 535 32.13 -12.86 0.14
CA GLY A 535 31.09 -12.01 0.75
C GLY A 535 29.65 -12.24 0.25
N TRP A 536 29.42 -13.11 -0.73
CA TRP A 536 28.06 -13.37 -1.25
C TRP A 536 27.13 -13.93 -0.18
N ALA A 537 27.64 -14.81 0.69
CA ALA A 537 26.86 -15.46 1.73
C ALA A 537 26.42 -14.44 2.78
N ASP A 538 27.28 -13.49 3.14
CA ASP A 538 26.96 -12.40 4.07
C ASP A 538 25.84 -11.50 3.53
N ALA A 539 25.93 -11.09 2.27
CA ALA A 539 24.90 -10.30 1.60
C ALA A 539 23.57 -11.06 1.56
N MET A 540 23.62 -12.35 1.22
CA MET A 540 22.46 -13.22 1.18
C MET A 540 21.83 -13.38 2.56
N PHE A 541 22.63 -13.57 3.61
CA PHE A 541 22.15 -13.70 4.98
C PHE A 541 21.47 -12.42 5.48
N GLY A 542 22.00 -11.26 5.11
CA GLY A 542 21.35 -9.98 5.38
C GLY A 542 19.94 -9.93 4.80
N ARG A 543 19.77 -10.35 3.53
CA ARG A 543 18.46 -10.36 2.84
C ARG A 543 17.52 -11.45 3.33
N PHE A 544 18.05 -12.63 3.62
CA PHE A 544 17.29 -13.73 4.21
C PHE A 544 16.70 -13.30 5.57
N ARG A 545 17.51 -12.68 6.43
CA ARG A 545 17.04 -12.14 7.71
C ARG A 545 15.98 -11.04 7.50
N GLU A 546 16.20 -10.12 6.57
CA GLU A 546 15.19 -9.10 6.20
C GLU A 546 13.87 -9.75 5.79
N ALA A 547 13.89 -10.80 4.96
CA ALA A 547 12.69 -11.54 4.56
C ALA A 547 11.98 -12.22 5.74
N VAL A 548 12.71 -12.86 6.65
CA VAL A 548 12.13 -13.47 7.86
C VAL A 548 11.46 -12.40 8.74
N GLU A 549 12.14 -11.28 8.98
CA GLU A 549 11.64 -10.21 9.85
C GLU A 549 10.40 -9.52 9.27
N LEU A 550 10.44 -9.18 7.98
CA LEU A 550 9.29 -8.56 7.31
C LEU A 550 8.10 -9.51 7.25
N THR A 551 8.32 -10.80 6.95
CA THR A 551 7.25 -11.80 6.93
C THR A 551 6.58 -11.91 8.30
N ALA A 552 7.36 -11.94 9.38
CA ALA A 552 6.79 -12.02 10.73
C ALA A 552 5.97 -10.78 11.10
N LEU A 553 6.47 -9.58 10.79
CA LEU A 553 5.75 -8.32 11.06
C LEU A 553 4.46 -8.23 10.26
N GLN A 554 4.50 -8.59 8.97
CA GLN A 554 3.34 -8.48 8.08
C GLN A 554 2.29 -9.56 8.31
N ARG A 555 2.70 -10.76 8.77
CA ARG A 555 1.80 -11.91 8.95
C ARG A 555 1.44 -12.18 10.42
N GLY A 556 2.03 -11.47 11.38
CA GLY A 556 1.80 -11.70 12.81
C GLY A 556 2.22 -13.09 13.28
N VAL A 557 3.23 -13.69 12.66
CA VAL A 557 3.63 -15.10 12.89
C VAL A 557 4.51 -15.22 14.13
N GLU A 558 4.25 -16.26 14.93
CA GLU A 558 5.03 -16.57 16.14
C GLU A 558 6.52 -16.82 15.83
N ARG A 559 7.38 -16.36 16.73
CA ARG A 559 8.83 -16.63 16.65
C ARG A 559 9.21 -17.90 17.38
N TRP A 560 10.15 -18.63 16.80
CA TRP A 560 10.68 -19.87 17.32
C TRP A 560 12.15 -19.74 17.71
N SER A 561 12.48 -20.28 18.87
CA SER A 561 13.83 -20.37 19.44
C SER A 561 14.07 -21.80 19.96
N ILE A 562 15.33 -22.18 20.17
CA ILE A 562 15.76 -23.50 20.64
C ILE A 562 16.47 -23.39 21.98
#